data_AF-A0A6P5RAA2-F1
#
_entry.id   AF-A0A6P5RAA2-F1
#
_cell.length_a   1.000
_cell.length_b   1.000
_cell.length_c   1.000
_cell.angle_alpha   90.00
_cell.angle_beta   90.00
_cell.angle_gamma   90.00
#
_symmetry.space_group_name_H-M   'P 1'
#
loop_
_entity.id
_entity.type
_entity.pdbx_description
1 polymer ?
#
loop_
_entity_poly.entity_id
_entity_poly.type
_entity_poly.pdbx_seq_one_letter_code
_entity_poly.pdbx_strand_id
1 'polypeptide(L)'
;MEDCPMYKLEVQEVSIWGLLDSGADHSIRKEADWPKRWPLQTSAQTLRGLGFAQDPRCSASVLRWKDEKGHRGSFQPFVLQIPVSFWRRDVMTKMGVKMVSEKTYSLQVKLSWTG
;
A
#
# COMPACT_ATOMS: atom_id res chain seq x y z
N MET A 1 6.40 -20.33 -1.41
CA MET A 1 5.38 -19.65 -0.59
C MET A 1 5.86 -18.21 -0.50
N GLU A 2 5.29 -17.32 -1.30
CA GLU A 2 5.68 -15.92 -1.30
C GLU A 2 5.28 -15.34 0.05
N ASP A 3 6.27 -14.95 0.85
CA ASP A 3 6.04 -14.24 2.11
C ASP A 3 5.15 -13.02 1.81
N CYS A 4 3.93 -13.05 2.34
CA CYS A 4 3.00 -11.93 2.25
C CYS A 4 3.69 -10.69 2.84
N PRO A 5 4.04 -9.66 2.05
CA PRO A 5 4.96 -8.60 2.48
C PRO A 5 4.27 -7.61 3.43
N MET A 6 3.99 -8.08 4.64
CA MET A 6 3.41 -7.30 5.72
C MET A 6 4.46 -6.36 6.30
N TYR A 7 4.09 -5.09 6.46
CA TYR A 7 4.95 -4.05 6.98
C TYR A 7 4.25 -3.25 8.06
N LYS A 8 4.98 -2.92 9.13
CA LYS A 8 4.47 -2.17 10.27
C LYS A 8 4.87 -0.70 10.16
N LEU A 9 3.89 0.19 10.27
CA LEU A 9 4.10 1.64 10.37
C LEU A 9 3.48 2.18 11.64
N GLU A 10 4.11 3.20 12.21
CA GLU A 10 3.50 4.03 13.24
C GLU A 10 2.82 5.23 12.57
N VAL A 11 1.50 5.24 12.51
CA VAL A 11 0.68 6.31 11.94
C VAL A 11 0.04 7.10 13.07
N GLN A 12 0.38 8.38 13.21
CA GLN A 12 -0.10 9.24 14.31
C GLN A 12 0.00 8.53 15.68
N GLU A 13 1.17 7.97 15.98
CA GLU A 13 1.48 7.26 17.23
C GLU A 13 0.74 5.92 17.42
N VAL A 14 0.04 5.43 16.39
CA VAL A 14 -0.62 4.12 16.39
C VAL A 14 0.17 3.16 15.51
N SER A 15 0.58 2.03 16.09
CA SER A 15 1.25 0.94 15.36
C SER A 15 0.25 0.14 14.51
N ILE A 16 0.58 -0.02 13.22
CA ILE A 16 -0.34 -0.55 12.23
C ILE A 16 0.38 -1.51 11.28
N TRP A 17 -0.21 -2.68 11.08
CA TRP A 17 0.21 -3.64 10.05
C TRP A 17 -0.58 -3.47 8.76
N GLY A 18 0.12 -3.60 7.63
CA GLY A 18 -0.50 -3.57 6.30
C GLY A 18 0.35 -4.26 5.26
N LEU A 19 -0.28 -4.71 4.18
CA LEU A 19 0.36 -5.35 3.04
C LEU A 19 1.01 -4.30 2.14
N LEU A 20 2.24 -4.52 1.71
CA LEU A 20 2.84 -3.74 0.64
C LEU A 20 2.19 -4.11 -0.71
N ASP A 21 1.50 -3.16 -1.33
CA ASP A 21 0.75 -3.35 -2.58
C ASP A 21 1.05 -2.22 -3.57
N SER A 22 1.84 -2.54 -4.59
CA SER A 22 2.20 -1.60 -5.65
C SER A 22 1.10 -1.38 -6.70
N GLY A 23 0.04 -2.20 -6.67
CA GLY A 23 -1.01 -2.25 -7.71
C GLY A 23 -1.86 -1.00 -7.82
N ALA A 24 -1.78 -0.06 -6.87
CA ALA A 24 -2.55 1.17 -6.89
C ALA A 24 -1.81 2.34 -6.20
N ASP A 25 -2.33 3.55 -6.38
CA ASP A 25 -1.68 4.80 -5.96
C ASP A 25 -1.85 5.07 -4.46
N HIS A 26 -3.07 4.86 -3.96
CA HIS A 26 -3.47 5.30 -2.62
C HIS A 26 -3.58 4.15 -1.63
N SER A 27 -2.99 4.33 -0.45
CA SER A 27 -3.09 3.40 0.65
C SER A 27 -4.52 3.26 1.16
N ILE A 28 -4.86 2.07 1.63
CA ILE A 28 -6.18 1.76 2.18
C ILE A 28 -6.03 1.27 3.60
N ARG A 29 -6.84 1.81 4.49
CA ARG A 29 -6.94 1.41 5.88
C ARG A 29 -8.21 0.59 6.10
N LYS A 30 -8.06 -0.48 6.88
CA LYS A 30 -9.17 -1.30 7.36
C LYS A 30 -10.05 -0.47 8.30
N GLU A 31 -11.34 -0.40 8.01
CA GLU A 31 -12.31 0.39 8.78
C GLU A 31 -12.41 -0.09 10.24
N ALA A 32 -12.38 -1.42 10.47
CA ALA A 32 -12.47 -1.98 11.82
C ALA A 32 -11.30 -1.52 12.74
N ASP A 33 -10.15 -1.16 12.16
CA ASP A 33 -8.98 -0.68 12.88
C ASP A 33 -8.85 0.86 12.84
N TRP A 34 -9.85 1.55 12.28
CA TRP A 34 -9.83 3.01 12.14
C TRP A 34 -10.13 3.68 13.49
N PRO A 35 -9.24 4.55 14.01
CA PRO A 35 -9.52 5.25 15.25
C PRO A 35 -10.74 6.17 15.13
N LYS A 36 -11.73 6.03 16.02
CA LYS A 36 -12.96 6.85 16.03
C LYS A 36 -12.70 8.37 16.09
N ARG A 37 -11.57 8.77 16.68
CA ARG A 37 -11.14 10.17 16.78
C ARG A 37 -10.60 10.76 15.47
N TRP A 38 -10.32 9.92 14.47
CA TRP A 38 -9.82 10.39 13.17
C TRP A 38 -11.01 10.67 12.26
N PRO A 39 -11.23 11.93 11.85
CA PRO A 39 -12.38 12.30 11.04
C PRO A 39 -12.31 11.64 9.66
N LEU A 40 -13.47 11.25 9.16
CA LEU A 40 -13.67 10.72 7.81
C LEU A 40 -14.48 11.71 6.99
N GLN A 41 -14.16 11.82 5.70
CA GLN A 41 -14.93 12.56 4.72
C GLN A 41 -15.31 11.64 3.56
N THR A 42 -16.39 12.00 2.86
CA THR A 42 -16.74 11.35 1.60
C THR A 42 -15.71 11.76 0.54
N SER A 43 -15.21 10.79 -0.22
CA SER A 43 -14.34 11.06 -1.37
C SER A 43 -15.14 11.04 -2.66
N ALA A 44 -14.91 12.01 -3.54
CA ALA A 44 -15.43 11.98 -4.91
C ALA A 44 -14.67 10.99 -5.82
N GLN A 45 -13.56 10.42 -5.35
CA GLN A 45 -12.74 9.49 -6.13
C GLN A 45 -13.34 8.07 -6.09
N THR A 46 -13.69 7.54 -7.25
CA THR A 46 -14.09 6.13 -7.38
C THR A 46 -12.86 5.22 -7.33
N LEU A 47 -12.81 4.30 -6.37
CA LEU A 47 -11.78 3.25 -6.31
C LEU A 47 -12.15 2.11 -7.28
N ARG A 48 -11.45 2.03 -8.43
CA ARG A 48 -11.64 0.95 -9.41
C ARG A 48 -10.84 -0.31 -9.02
N GLY A 49 -11.37 -1.49 -9.34
CA GLY A 49 -10.64 -2.76 -9.24
C GLY A 49 -10.81 -3.56 -7.94
N LEU A 50 -11.59 -3.06 -6.97
CA LEU A 50 -11.89 -3.80 -5.74
C LEU A 50 -13.29 -4.43 -5.71
N GLY A 51 -14.11 -4.24 -6.75
CA GLY A 51 -15.49 -4.75 -6.80
C GLY A 51 -16.46 -4.05 -5.83
N PHE A 52 -15.98 -3.21 -4.92
CA PHE A 52 -16.80 -2.39 -4.03
C PHE A 52 -17.27 -1.14 -4.77
N ALA A 53 -18.54 -1.12 -5.16
CA ALA A 53 -19.22 0.07 -5.65
C ALA A 53 -19.93 0.73 -4.48
N GLN A 54 -19.24 1.52 -3.63
CA GLN A 54 -19.88 2.53 -2.77
C GLN A 54 -18.89 3.65 -2.42
N ASP A 55 -19.43 4.85 -2.24
CA ASP A 55 -18.74 6.11 -1.96
C ASP A 55 -17.61 5.93 -0.94
N PRO A 56 -16.35 5.82 -1.38
CA PRO A 56 -15.28 5.46 -0.48
C PRO A 56 -15.03 6.63 0.47
N ARG A 57 -15.01 6.32 1.77
CA ARG A 57 -14.60 7.30 2.77
C ARG A 57 -13.09 7.42 2.74
N CYS A 58 -12.58 8.63 2.88
CA CYS A 58 -11.16 8.86 3.11
C CYS A 58 -10.96 9.61 4.41
N SER A 59 -9.72 9.58 4.92
CA SER A 59 -9.37 10.43 6.05
C SER A 59 -9.63 11.89 5.69
N ALA A 60 -10.26 12.65 6.59
CA ALA A 60 -10.42 14.09 6.39
C ALA A 60 -9.10 14.85 6.64
N SER A 61 -8.11 14.20 7.25
CA SER A 61 -6.82 14.79 7.55
C SER A 61 -5.68 14.01 6.89
N VAL A 62 -4.62 14.72 6.54
CA VAL A 62 -3.36 14.07 6.16
C VAL A 62 -2.72 13.46 7.41
N LEU A 63 -2.42 12.17 7.35
CA LEU A 63 -1.81 11.42 8.44
C LEU A 63 -0.29 11.37 8.27
N ARG A 64 0.44 11.56 9.36
CA ARG A 64 1.90 11.33 9.39
C ARG A 64 2.20 9.90 9.81
N TRP A 65 3.20 9.32 9.18
CA TRP A 65 3.71 8.00 9.51
C TRP A 65 5.23 8.00 9.65
N LYS A 66 5.74 7.03 10.41
CA LYS A 66 7.16 6.68 10.46
C LYS A 66 7.33 5.16 10.56
N ASP A 67 8.50 4.67 10.17
CA ASP A 67 8.90 3.29 10.40
C ASP A 67 10.09 3.20 11.37
N GLU A 68 10.46 1.98 11.74
CA GLU A 68 11.59 1.71 12.64
C GLU A 68 12.95 2.01 11.99
N LYS A 69 12.99 2.13 10.66
CA LYS A 69 14.20 2.50 9.89
C LYS A 69 14.42 4.01 9.82
N GLY A 70 13.51 4.80 10.41
CA GLY A 70 13.59 6.26 10.42
C GLY A 70 12.98 6.94 9.19
N HIS A 71 12.44 6.17 8.24
CA HIS A 71 11.64 6.74 7.16
C HIS A 71 10.38 7.36 7.74
N ARG A 72 9.92 8.42 7.09
CA ARG A 72 8.73 9.15 7.51
C ARG A 72 8.02 9.72 6.30
N GLY A 73 6.73 9.95 6.46
CA GLY A 73 5.95 10.56 5.41
C GLY A 73 4.60 11.03 5.89
N SER A 74 3.83 11.44 4.91
CA SER A 74 2.46 11.87 5.06
C SER A 74 1.63 11.25 3.94
N PHE A 75 0.39 10.93 4.23
CA PHE A 75 -0.53 10.33 3.27
C PHE A 75 -1.98 10.56 3.73
N GLN A 76 -2.92 10.38 2.82
CA GLN A 76 -4.35 10.48 3.13
C GLN A 76 -5.02 9.18 2.65
N PRO A 77 -5.21 8.21 3.55
CA PRO A 77 -5.72 6.90 3.16
C PRO A 77 -7.23 6.92 2.91
N PHE A 78 -7.65 5.98 2.07
CA PHE A 78 -9.04 5.53 2.04
C PHE A 78 -9.32 4.58 3.19
N VAL A 79 -10.58 4.50 3.59
CA VAL A 79 -11.04 3.65 4.70
C VAL A 79 -12.17 2.77 4.22
N LEU A 80 -11.94 1.46 4.21
CA LEU A 80 -12.86 0.46 3.64
C LEU A 80 -13.04 -0.75 4.56
N GLN A 81 -14.15 -1.47 4.39
CA GLN A 81 -14.43 -2.74 5.04
C GLN A 81 -13.67 -3.89 4.36
N ILE A 82 -12.38 -3.99 4.67
CA ILE A 82 -11.45 -4.97 4.09
C ILE A 82 -10.77 -5.80 5.19
N PRO A 83 -10.29 -7.03 4.89
CA PRO A 83 -9.68 -7.89 5.89
C PRO A 83 -8.32 -7.38 6.40
N VAL A 84 -7.55 -6.69 5.56
CA VAL A 84 -6.19 -6.20 5.84
C VAL A 84 -5.99 -4.81 5.25
N SER A 85 -5.12 -3.98 5.85
CA SER A 85 -4.75 -2.68 5.27
C SER A 85 -3.68 -2.82 4.21
N PHE A 86 -3.59 -1.84 3.32
CA PHE A 86 -2.65 -1.79 2.22
C PHE A 86 -1.81 -0.52 2.28
N TRP A 87 -0.49 -0.71 2.28
CA TRP A 87 0.50 0.33 2.04
C TRP A 87 0.83 0.35 0.57
N ARG A 88 0.48 1.44 -0.08
CA ARG A 88 0.59 1.59 -1.53
C ARG A 88 1.65 2.60 -1.93
N ARG A 89 1.69 2.96 -3.22
CA ARG A 89 2.73 3.80 -3.82
C ARG A 89 2.94 5.13 -3.09
N ASP A 90 1.88 5.76 -2.57
CA ASP A 90 1.94 6.97 -1.74
C ASP A 90 2.84 6.85 -0.49
N VAL A 91 2.92 5.66 0.08
CA VAL A 91 3.76 5.33 1.24
C VAL A 91 5.05 4.63 0.80
N MET A 92 4.97 3.61 -0.06
CA MET A 92 6.10 2.78 -0.49
C MET A 92 7.21 3.59 -1.16
N THR A 93 6.85 4.60 -1.97
CA THR A 93 7.83 5.47 -2.65
C THR A 93 8.69 6.22 -1.63
N LYS A 94 8.09 6.65 -0.52
CA LYS A 94 8.78 7.37 0.56
C LYS A 94 9.60 6.45 1.46
N MET A 95 9.28 5.16 1.51
CA MET A 95 10.14 4.13 2.12
C MET A 95 11.32 3.72 1.21
N GLY A 96 11.35 4.18 -0.05
CA GLY A 96 12.34 3.73 -1.02
C GLY A 96 12.18 2.26 -1.45
N VAL A 97 11.00 1.66 -1.22
CA VAL A 97 10.71 0.28 -1.62
C VAL A 97 10.60 0.23 -3.14
N LYS A 98 11.52 -0.48 -3.79
CA LYS A 98 11.46 -0.80 -5.21
C LYS A 98 11.03 -2.25 -5.37
N MET A 99 10.06 -2.50 -6.25
CA MET A 99 9.82 -3.84 -6.73
C MET A 99 11.02 -4.27 -7.57
N VAL A 100 11.81 -5.21 -7.07
CA VAL A 100 12.68 -6.02 -7.91
C VAL A 100 11.85 -7.20 -8.41
N SER A 101 11.26 -7.06 -9.59
CA SER A 101 10.82 -8.25 -10.31
C SER A 101 12.09 -8.96 -10.74
N GLU A 102 12.37 -10.15 -10.20
CA GLU A 102 13.43 -11.01 -10.76
C GLU A 102 12.96 -11.51 -12.13
N LYS A 103 13.07 -10.65 -13.14
CA LYS A 103 13.00 -11.05 -14.54
C LYS A 103 14.42 -11.37 -14.99
N THR A 104 15.00 -12.41 -14.42
CA THR A 104 16.11 -13.11 -15.05
C THR A 104 15.52 -13.89 -16.22
N TYR A 105 15.24 -13.20 -17.33
CA TYR A 105 15.15 -13.88 -18.61
C TYR A 105 16.56 -14.38 -18.90
N SER A 106 16.76 -15.69 -18.76
CA SER A 106 17.93 -16.39 -19.29
C SER A 106 17.95 -16.24 -20.82
N LEU A 107 18.40 -15.09 -21.32
CA LEU A 107 18.95 -14.94 -22.67
C LEU A 107 20.38 -15.51 -22.66
N GLN A 108 20.51 -16.76 -22.23
CA GLN A 108 21.69 -17.58 -22.45
C GLN A 108 21.23 -19.00 -22.79
N VAL A 109 20.64 -19.15 -23.97
CA VAL A 109 21.01 -20.28 -24.85
C VAL A 109 21.23 -19.69 -26.24
N LYS A 110 22.45 -19.21 -26.44
CA LYS A 110 23.08 -19.15 -27.77
C LYS A 110 23.68 -20.54 -28.00
N LEU A 111 22.95 -21.43 -28.67
CA LEU A 111 23.48 -22.68 -29.24
C LEU A 111 22.84 -22.79 -30.64
N SER A 112 23.47 -22.18 -31.65
CA SER A 112 24.40 -22.86 -32.58
C SER A 112 23.72 -23.93 -33.43
N TRP A 113 23.30 -23.56 -34.64
CA TRP A 113 23.27 -24.46 -35.78
C TRP A 113 24.01 -23.81 -36.94
N THR A 114 25.16 -24.38 -37.25
CA THR A 114 25.88 -24.25 -38.52
C THR A 114 26.08 -25.67 -39.04
N GLY A 115 25.70 -25.93 -40.29
CA GLY A 115 25.91 -27.19 -40.99
C GLY A 115 24.62 -27.79 -41.53
#